data_AF-A0AAV2UZB7-F1
#
_entry.id   AF-A0AAV2UZB7-F1
#
_cell.length_a   1.000
_cell.length_b   1.000
_cell.length_c   1.000
_cell.angle_alpha   90.00
_cell.angle_beta   90.00
_cell.angle_gamma   90.00
#
_symmetry.space_group_name_H-M   'P 1'
#
loop_
_entity.id
_entity.type
_entity.pdbx_description
1 polymer ?
#
loop_
_entity_poly.entity_id
_entity_poly.type
_entity_poly.pdbx_seq_one_letter_code
_entity_poly.pdbx_strand_id
1 'polypeptide(L)' 'MLPPINKDISDEDAQLLFDSEDLKEGGAATIAYAKLQFTNMSNSEREELRSALLRYCELDTLAMVMIIEAWQDMLQT' A
#
# COMPACT_ATOMS: atom_id res chain seq x y z
N MET A 1 -3.16 -22.46 -8.85
CA MET A 1 -2.78 -21.27 -8.04
C MET A 1 -1.64 -20.57 -8.77
N LEU A 2 -1.67 -19.24 -8.83
CA LEU A 2 -0.63 -18.46 -9.48
C LEU A 2 0.70 -18.61 -8.71
N PRO A 3 1.85 -18.77 -9.41
CA PRO A 3 3.14 -18.92 -8.76
C PRO A 3 3.58 -17.62 -8.08
N PRO A 4 4.34 -17.71 -6.97
CA PRO A 4 4.82 -16.54 -6.25
C PRO A 4 5.79 -15.72 -7.09
N ILE A 5 5.57 -14.41 -7.14
CA ILE A 5 6.36 -13.40 -7.88
C ILE A 5 7.74 -13.15 -7.24
N ASN A 6 7.93 -13.55 -5.99
CA ASN A 6 9.14 -13.28 -5.23
C ASN A 6 9.92 -14.58 -4.96
N LYS A 7 10.69 -15.06 -5.95
CA LYS A 7 11.69 -16.10 -5.69
C LYS A 7 13.11 -15.57 -5.55
N ASP A 8 13.36 -14.29 -5.90
CA ASP A 8 14.72 -13.75 -6.00
C ASP A 8 14.81 -12.27 -5.54
N ILE A 9 13.93 -11.77 -4.66
CA ILE A 9 14.15 -10.45 -4.05
C ILE A 9 15.04 -10.67 -2.84
N SER A 10 16.28 -10.17 -2.90
CA SER A 10 17.20 -10.21 -1.75
C SER A 10 16.68 -9.28 -0.65
N ASP A 11 17.03 -9.56 0.61
CA ASP A 11 16.63 -8.72 1.75
C ASP A 11 17.07 -7.24 1.56
N GLU A 12 18.15 -7.02 0.82
CA GLU A 12 18.66 -5.69 0.44
C GLU A 12 17.75 -4.97 -0.57
N ASP A 13 17.20 -5.68 -1.55
CA ASP A 13 16.27 -5.14 -2.55
C ASP A 13 14.90 -4.79 -1.93
N ALA A 14 14.49 -5.56 -0.92
CA ALA A 14 13.31 -5.24 -0.12
C ALA A 14 13.54 -3.92 0.66
N GLN A 15 14.71 -3.75 1.27
CA GLN A 15 15.09 -2.54 2.00
C GLN A 15 15.03 -1.28 1.10
N LEU A 16 15.52 -1.37 -0.14
CA LEU A 16 15.48 -0.30 -1.15
C LEU A 16 14.06 0.11 -1.57
N LEU A 17 13.11 -0.83 -1.57
CA LEU A 17 11.69 -0.54 -1.80
C LEU A 17 11.06 0.21 -0.61
N PHE A 18 11.52 -0.06 0.61
CA PHE A 18 11.05 0.61 1.84
C PHE A 18 11.73 1.96 2.12
N ASP A 19 12.87 2.26 1.48
CA ASP A 19 13.56 3.56 1.57
C ASP A 19 12.88 4.67 0.75
N SER A 20 11.86 4.32 -0.05
CA SER A 20 10.95 5.34 -0.57
C SER A 20 10.07 5.81 0.59
N GLU A 21 10.33 7.03 1.08
CA GLU A 21 9.69 7.65 2.27
C GLU A 21 8.15 7.76 2.21
N ASP A 22 7.52 7.33 1.12
CA ASP A 22 6.15 7.63 0.80
C ASP A 22 5.37 6.39 0.34
N LEU A 23 4.44 5.92 1.18
CA LEU A 23 3.43 4.91 0.85
C LEU A 23 2.36 5.50 -0.10
N LYS A 24 2.77 6.00 -1.26
CA LYS A 24 1.92 6.71 -2.24
C LYS A 24 1.46 5.84 -3.39
N GLU A 25 1.95 4.61 -3.49
CA GLU A 25 1.66 3.69 -4.59
C GLU A 25 1.04 2.37 -4.10
N GLY A 26 0.07 1.85 -4.84
CA GLY A 26 -0.61 0.58 -4.50
C GLY A 26 0.34 -0.63 -4.44
N GLY A 27 1.42 -0.62 -5.23
CA GLY A 27 2.47 -1.63 -5.15
C GLY A 27 3.22 -1.59 -3.81
N ALA A 28 3.61 -0.38 -3.36
CA ALA A 28 4.25 -0.17 -2.07
C ALA A 28 3.32 -0.54 -0.90
N ALA A 29 2.03 -0.19 -0.99
CA ALA A 29 1.02 -0.60 -0.01
C ALA A 29 0.88 -2.13 0.10
N THR A 30 0.92 -2.83 -1.04
CA THR A 30 0.85 -4.30 -1.07
C THR A 30 2.09 -4.94 -0.41
N ILE A 31 3.28 -4.41 -0.70
CA ILE A 31 4.54 -4.88 -0.12
C ILE A 31 4.59 -4.58 1.39
N ALA A 32 4.18 -3.39 1.81
CA ALA A 32 4.06 -3.01 3.22
C ALA A 32 3.08 -3.92 3.97
N TYR A 33 1.94 -4.26 3.37
CA TYR A 33 0.99 -5.21 3.95
C TYR A 33 1.60 -6.62 4.08
N ALA A 34 2.33 -7.10 3.07
CA ALA A 34 3.04 -8.38 3.15
C ALA A 34 4.10 -8.38 4.27
N LYS A 35 4.87 -7.28 4.40
CA LYS A 35 5.84 -7.10 5.49
C LYS A 35 5.14 -7.22 6.86
N LEU A 36 4.01 -6.55 7.04
CA LEU A 36 3.22 -6.59 8.28
C LEU A 36 2.80 -8.01 8.70
N GLN A 37 2.48 -8.87 7.74
CA GLN A 37 1.97 -10.23 7.98
C GLN A 37 3.06 -11.28 8.18
N PHE A 38 4.16 -11.18 7.42
CA PHE A 38 5.10 -12.30 7.26
C PHE A 38 6.49 -12.05 7.85
N THR A 39 6.75 -10.84 8.34
CA THR A 39 8.05 -10.51 8.94
C THR A 39 7.93 -10.27 10.45
N ASN A 40 9.01 -10.59 11.17
CA ASN A 40 9.10 -10.30 12.58
C ASN A 40 9.54 -8.83 12.76
N MET A 41 8.81 -8.09 13.58
CA MET A 41 9.03 -6.64 13.78
C MET A 41 8.66 -6.24 15.20
N SER A 42 9.15 -5.09 15.63
CA SER A 42 8.79 -4.52 16.93
C SER A 42 7.32 -4.09 16.97
N ASN A 43 6.77 -3.94 18.18
CA ASN A 43 5.40 -3.45 18.33
C ASN A 43 5.24 -2.01 17.81
N SER A 44 6.26 -1.16 17.98
CA SER A 44 6.23 0.22 17.48
C SER A 44 6.22 0.27 15.95
N GLU A 45 7.12 -0.49 15.30
CA GLU A 45 7.16 -0.58 13.84
C GLU A 45 5.86 -1.13 13.26
N ARG A 46 5.26 -2.13 13.92
CA ARG A 46 3.96 -2.69 13.54
C ARG A 46 2.84 -1.65 13.54
N GLU A 47 2.77 -0.83 14.58
CA GLU A 47 1.72 0.19 14.69
C GLU A 47 1.94 1.35 13.72
N GLU A 48 3.19 1.77 13.49
CA GLU A 48 3.52 2.78 12.48
C GLU A 48 3.12 2.32 11.08
N LEU A 49 3.50 1.08 10.71
CA LEU A 49 3.18 0.50 9.41
C LEU A 49 1.67 0.31 9.22
N ARG A 50 0.96 -0.11 10.28
CA ARG A 50 -0.50 -0.22 10.28
C ARG A 50 -1.16 1.14 10.09
N SER A 51 -0.69 2.18 10.78
CA SER A 51 -1.21 3.54 10.67
C SER A 51 -1.04 4.08 9.25
N ALA A 52 0.14 3.90 8.66
CA ALA A 52 0.42 4.30 7.27
C ALA A 52 -0.51 3.58 6.27
N LEU A 53 -0.68 2.26 6.40
CA LEU A 53 -1.59 1.49 5.54
C LEU A 53 -3.05 1.95 5.65
N LEU A 54 -3.53 2.24 6.86
CA LEU A 54 -4.89 2.75 7.07
C LEU A 54 -5.09 4.11 6.41
N ARG A 55 -4.09 5.01 6.51
CA ARG A 55 -4.15 6.32 5.87
C ARG A 55 -4.16 6.22 4.35
N TYR A 56 -3.39 5.29 3.79
CA TYR A 56 -3.42 4.99 2.36
C TYR A 56 -4.79 4.47 1.92
N CYS A 57 -5.38 3.50 2.63
CA CYS A 57 -6.70 2.98 2.32
C CYS A 57 -7.81 4.04 2.38
N GLU A 58 -7.74 4.95 3.35
CA GLU A 58 -8.66 6.10 3.46
C GLU A 58 -8.54 7.00 2.23
N LEU A 59 -7.32 7.34 1.82
CA LEU A 59 -7.06 8.20 0.67
C LEU A 59 -7.50 7.55 -0.66
N ASP A 60 -7.21 6.26 -0.86
CA ASP A 60 -7.65 5.51 -2.05
C ASP A 60 -9.18 5.43 -2.14
N THR A 61 -9.85 5.24 -1.00
CA THR A 61 -11.33 5.25 -0.94
C THR A 61 -11.88 6.62 -1.31
N LEU A 62 -11.28 7.69 -0.77
CA LEU A 62 -11.68 9.06 -1.09
C LEU A 62 -11.49 9.38 -2.58
N ALA A 63 -10.37 8.94 -3.18
CA ALA A 63 -10.11 9.11 -4.60
C ALA A 63 -11.19 8.41 -5.45
N MET A 64 -11.59 7.19 -5.10
CA MET A 64 -12.66 6.47 -5.78
C MET A 64 -14.00 7.21 -5.70
N VAL A 65 -14.35 7.78 -4.54
CA VAL A 65 -15.56 8.58 -4.37
C VAL A 65 -15.52 9.82 -5.26
N MET A 66 -14.42 10.58 -5.25
CA MET A 66 -14.26 11.78 -6.07
C MET A 66 -14.39 11.49 -7.57
N ILE A 67 -13.86 10.35 -8.04
CA ILE A 67 -13.99 9.93 -9.45
C ILE A 67 -15.46 9.68 -9.80
N ILE A 68 -16.20 8.98 -8.94
CA ILE A 68 -17.62 8.68 -9.18
C ILE A 68 -18.45 9.97 -9.17
N GLU A 69 -18.22 10.86 -8.21
CA GLU A 69 -18.91 12.16 -8.13
C GLU A 69 -18.68 12.98 -9.39
N ALA A 70 -17.44 13.06 -9.87
CA ALA A 70 -17.11 13.76 -11.12
C ALA A 70 -17.80 13.13 -12.34
N TRP A 71 -17.81 11.79 -12.44
CA TRP A 71 -18.52 11.11 -13.53
C TRP A 71 -20.03 11.33 -13.51
N GLN A 72 -20.65 11.36 -12.32
CA GLN A 72 -22.08 11.65 -12.20
C GLN A 72 -22.41 13.07 -12.64
N ASP A 73 -21.58 14.05 -12.28
CA ASP A 73 -21.73 15.45 -12.71
C ASP A 73 -21.65 15.58 -14.25
N MET A 74 -20.68 14.90 -14.88
CA MET A 74 -20.54 14.89 -16.33
C MET A 74 -21.73 14.29 -17.08
N LEU A 75 -22.43 13.31 -16.49
CA LEU A 75 -23.59 12.64 -17.12
C LEU A 75 -24.92 13.41 -16.93
N GLN A 76 -24.97 14.39 -16.04
CA GLN A 76 -26.12 15.28 -15.85
C GLN A 76 -26.13 16.48 -16.81
N THR A 77 -25.14 16.54 -17.71
CA THR A 77 -24.99 17.53 -18.78
C THR A 77 -25.52 17.00 -20.11
#